data_AF-M4Z6R1-F1
#
_entry.id   AF-M4Z6R1-F1
#
_cell.length_a   1.000
_cell.length_b   1.000
_cell.length_c   1.000
_cell.angle_alpha   90.00
_cell.angle_beta   90.00
_cell.angle_gamma   90.00
#
_symmetry.space_group_name_H-M   'P 1'
#
loop_
_entity.id
_entity.type
_entity.pdbx_description
1 polymer ?
#
loop_
_entity_poly.entity_id
_entity_poly.type
_entity_poly.pdbx_seq_one_letter_code
_entity_poly.pdbx_strand_id
1 'polypeptide(L)' 'MIVQIKAKCETNGSILAATSYDDTNQQARATAVIALLEQVLAHSENVDDQRLFTLDIETVSPTTAPPSLT' A
#
# COMPACT_ATOMS: atom_id res chain seq x y z
N MET A 1 -9.52 -9.94 6.38
CA MET A 1 -9.63 -8.49 6.63
C MET A 1 -8.70 -7.82 5.65
N ILE A 2 -9.19 -6.86 4.86
CA ILE A 2 -8.35 -6.23 3.84
C ILE A 2 -7.50 -5.13 4.50
N VAL A 3 -6.22 -5.10 4.17
CA VAL A 3 -5.26 -4.07 4.61
C VAL A 3 -4.70 -3.42 3.36
N GLN A 4 -4.64 -2.09 3.38
CA GLN A 4 -4.02 -1.30 2.33
C GLN A 4 -2.61 -0.88 2.79
N ILE A 5 -1.64 -0.96 1.89
CA ILE A 5 -0.29 -0.43 2.13
C ILE A 5 0.01 0.59 1.03
N LYS A 6 0.53 1.75 1.43
CA LYS A 6 0.97 2.82 0.53
C LYS A 6 2.44 3.12 0.78
N ALA A 7 3.21 3.29 -0.29
CA ALA A 7 4.54 3.88 -0.21
C ALA A 7 4.41 5.39 -0.46
N LYS A 8 4.86 6.22 0.49
CA LYS A 8 4.84 7.68 0.38
C LYS A 8 6.26 8.22 0.29
N CYS A 9 6.51 9.12 -0.65
CA CYS A 9 7.76 9.86 -0.73
C CYS A 9 7.87 10.82 0.47
N GLU A 10 8.96 10.78 1.24
CA GLU A 10 9.11 11.65 2.40
C GLU A 10 9.29 13.13 2.00
N THR A 11 9.91 13.39 0.84
CA THR A 11 10.23 14.75 0.39
C THR A 11 8.99 15.59 0.07
N ASN A 12 7.94 14.97 -0.50
CA ASN A 12 6.77 15.70 -0.98
C ASN A 12 5.43 15.09 -0.56
N GLY A 13 5.44 14.02 0.24
CA GLY A 13 4.24 13.31 0.69
C GLY A 13 3.46 12.59 -0.42
N SER A 14 3.99 12.52 -1.64
CA SER A 14 3.28 11.89 -2.77
C SER A 14 3.25 10.39 -2.63
N ILE A 15 2.14 9.77 -3.05
CA ILE A 15 2.03 8.32 -3.11
C ILE A 15 2.83 7.83 -4.31
N LEU A 16 3.81 6.97 -4.04
CA LEU A 16 4.67 6.32 -5.03
C LEU A 16 4.05 5.01 -5.52
N ALA A 17 3.40 4.27 -4.62
CA ALA A 17 2.75 3.00 -4.92
C ALA A 17 1.66 2.71 -3.88
N ALA A 18 0.67 1.90 -4.24
CA ALA A 18 -0.35 1.43 -3.32
C ALA A 18 -0.80 0.02 -3.68
N THR A 19 -1.05 -0.80 -2.67
CA THR A 19 -1.54 -2.17 -2.81
C THR A 19 -2.48 -2.52 -1.68
N SER A 20 -3.21 -3.63 -1.81
CA SER A 20 -4.07 -4.17 -0.77
C SER A 20 -3.97 -5.67 -0.71
N TYR A 21 -4.04 -6.23 0.49
CA TYR A 21 -3.99 -7.68 0.72
C TYR A 21 -4.98 -8.10 1.79
N ASP A 22 -5.37 -9.38 1.78
CA ASP A 22 -6.12 -9.95 2.91
C ASP A 22 -5.15 -10.42 4.01
N ASP A 23 -5.28 -9.86 5.20
CA ASP A 23 -4.38 -10.10 6.35
C ASP A 23 -4.58 -11.48 7.00
N THR A 24 -5.63 -12.22 6.64
CA THR A 24 -5.77 -13.63 7.04
C THR A 24 -4.88 -14.57 6.21
N ASN A 25 -4.29 -14.07 5.12
CA ASN A 25 -3.40 -14.81 4.24
C ASN A 25 -1.97 -14.24 4.31
N GLN A 26 -1.08 -14.92 5.05
CA GLN A 26 0.33 -14.52 5.17
C GLN A 26 1.05 -14.43 3.82
N GLN A 27 0.71 -15.28 2.86
CA GLN A 27 1.31 -15.22 1.53
C GLN A 27 0.85 -13.98 0.77
N ALA A 28 -0.43 -13.61 0.89
CA ALA A 28 -0.96 -12.39 0.30
C ALA A 28 -0.27 -11.13 0.85
N ARG A 29 0.06 -11.12 2.14
CA ARG A 29 0.85 -10.04 2.76
C ARG A 29 2.24 -9.90 2.12
N ALA A 30 2.99 -11.00 2.05
CA ALA A 30 4.34 -10.97 1.48
C ALA A 30 4.32 -10.56 0.00
N THR A 31 3.41 -11.12 -0.79
CA THR A 31 3.24 -10.78 -2.20
C THR A 31 2.90 -9.31 -2.39
N ALA A 32 2.01 -8.74 -1.57
CA ALA A 32 1.64 -7.34 -1.67
C ALA A 32 2.81 -6.40 -1.34
N VAL A 33 3.59 -6.70 -0.30
CA VAL A 33 4.80 -5.91 0.03
C VAL A 33 5.82 -5.98 -1.11
N ILE A 34 6.07 -7.15 -1.69
CA ILE A 34 7.00 -7.31 -2.82
C ILE A 34 6.51 -6.49 -4.02
N ALA A 35 5.23 -6.62 -4.41
CA ALA A 35 4.66 -5.87 -5.52
C ALA A 35 4.72 -4.35 -5.29
N LEU A 36 4.53 -3.89 -4.05
CA LEU A 36 4.68 -2.48 -3.69
C LEU A 36 6.12 -2.01 -3.91
N LEU A 37 7.11 -2.78 -3.45
CA LEU A 37 8.52 -2.44 -3.63
C LEU A 37 8.93 -2.42 -5.10
N GLU A 38 8.49 -3.39 -5.90
CA GLU A 38 8.72 -3.42 -7.35
C GLU A 38 8.14 -2.17 -8.03
N GLN A 39 6.92 -1.75 -7.65
CA GLN A 39 6.34 -0.52 -8.18
C GLN A 39 7.14 0.72 -7.79
N VAL A 40 7.63 0.82 -6.55
CA VAL A 40 8.46 1.94 -6.10
C VAL A 40 9.79 1.98 -6.87
N LEU A 41 10.43 0.83 -7.06
CA LEU A 41 11.69 0.70 -7.79
C LEU A 41 11.53 0.99 -9.29
N ALA A 42 10.40 0.62 -9.90
CA ALA A 42 10.10 0.95 -11.29
C ALA A 42 10.01 2.45 -11.54
N HIS A 43 9.63 3.25 -10.53
CA HIS A 43 9.61 4.72 -10.62
C HIS A 43 11.00 5.36 -10.41
N SER A 44 12.07 4.56 -10.26
CA SER A 44 13.44 4.98 -9.91
C SER A 44 14.38 5.16 -11.11
N GLU A 45 13.88 5.27 -12.35
CA GLU A 45 14.71 5.48 -13.55
C GLU A 45 15.50 6.82 -13.54
N ASN A 46 15.31 7.69 -12.55
CA ASN A 46 16.20 8.84 -12.27
C ASN A 46 16.99 8.57 -10.99
N VAL A 47 18.28 8.29 -11.17
CA VAL A 47 19.14 7.50 -10.28
C VAL A 47 19.89 8.33 -9.22
N ASP A 48 19.59 9.62 -9.06
CA ASP A 48 20.35 10.50 -8.14
C ASP A 48 19.67 10.74 -6.79
N ASP A 49 18.37 10.46 -6.66
CA ASP A 49 17.66 10.59 -5.39
C ASP A 49 17.53 9.22 -4.73
N GLN A 50 18.29 8.98 -3.65
CA GLN A 50 17.86 8.01 -2.63
C GLN A 50 16.47 8.44 -2.15
N ARG A 51 15.41 7.90 -2.77
CA ARG A 51 14.04 8.18 -2.35
C ARG A 51 13.82 7.48 -1.02
N LEU A 52 13.97 8.24 0.05
CA LEU A 52 13.43 7.88 1.34
C LEU A 52 11.91 7.84 1.19
N PHE A 53 11.33 6.66 1.41
CA PHE A 53 9.89 6.46 1.40
C PHE A 53 9.47 5.76 2.69
N THR A 54 8.32 6.19 3.19
CA THR A 54 7.68 5.56 4.35
C THR A 54 6.59 4.62 3.86
N LEU A 55 6.52 3.42 4.46
CA LEU A 55 5.38 2.51 4.27
C LEU A 55 4.29 2.87 5.28
N ASP A 56 3.15 3.29 4.75
CA ASP A 56 1.93 3.59 5.49
C ASP A 56 1.00 2.38 5.36
N ILE A 57 0.69 1.73 6.49
CA ILE A 57 -0.14 0.51 6.53
C ILE A 57 -1.46 0.87 7.20
N GLU A 58 -2.55 0.83 6.43
CA GLU A 58 -3.89 1.18 6.88
C GLU A 58 -4.81 -0.05 6.83
N THR A 59 -5.46 -0.34 7.94
CA THR A 59 -6.51 -1.36 8.02
C THR A 59 -7.82 -0.82 7.46
N VAL A 60 -8.33 -1.38 6.35
CA VAL A 60 -9.67 -0.99 5.86
C VAL A 60 -10.72 -1.85 6.55
N SER A 61 -11.51 -1.23 7.42
CA SER A 61 -12.68 -1.90 7.99
C SER A 61 -13.68 -2.18 6.88
N PRO A 62 -14.31 -3.36 6.82
CA PRO A 62 -15.42 -3.56 5.90
C PRO A 62 -16.53 -2.59 6.30
N THR A 63 -16.80 -1.60 5.46
CA THR A 63 -17.97 -0.73 5.61
C THR A 63 -19.18 -1.64 5.76
N THR A 64 -19.74 -1.66 6.95
CA THR A 64 -21.05 -2.25 7.21
C THR A 64 -22.02 -1.43 6.36
N ALA A 65 -22.49 -2.00 5.25
CA ALA A 65 -23.58 -1.39 4.49
C ALA A 65 -24.72 -1.09 5.49
N PRO A 66 -25.30 0.13 5.49
CA PRO A 66 -26.41 0.42 6.39
C PRO A 66 -27.52 -0.62 6.15
N PRO A 67 -28.19 -1.11 7.21
CA PRO A 67 -29.27 -2.06 7.02
C PRO A 67 -30.34 -1.41 6.13
N SER A 68 -30.63 -2.03 5.00
CA SER A 68 -31.78 -1.65 4.18
C SER A 68 -33.03 -1.75 5.03
N LEU A 69 -33.59 -0.60 5.42
CA LEU A 69 -34.89 -0.53 6.07
C LEU A 69 -35.95 -0.94 5.03
N THR A 70 -36.62 -2.05 5.29
CA THR A 70 -37.83 -2.48 4.56
C THR A 70 -39.05 -2.07 5.37
#